data_AF-A0A5C6EG52-F1
#
_entry.id   AF-A0A5C6EG52-F1
#
_cell.length_a   1.000
_cell.length_b   1.000
_cell.length_c   1.000
_cell.angle_alpha   90.00
_cell.angle_beta   90.00
_cell.angle_gamma   90.00
#
_symmetry.space_group_name_H-M   'P 1'
#
loop_
_entity.id
_entity.type
_entity.pdbx_description
1 polymer ?
#
loop_
_entity_poly.entity_id
_entity_poly.type
_entity_poly.pdbx_seq_one_letter_code
_entity_poly.pdbx_strand_id
1 'polypeptide(L)'
;MRSLIWCLLGLAVGYRLWSLTGSMVQPAAEIQFDAPVATKTYDARALIGVDAGPDGLPGIALVDDGFNGIVDDAVELGATGSDDRLIVLSEAAYQADPDVLPLVLQRGAWLDASGEPSVDEYGPPSRQFFQGHNDAGVWEVMRQSGGSVVPAN
;
A
#
# COMPACT_ATOMS: atom_id res chain seq x y z
N MET A 1 11.51 62.39 -45.63
CA MET A 1 10.60 62.28 -44.48
C MET A 1 11.42 61.83 -43.27
N ARG A 2 11.76 62.77 -42.37
CA ARG A 2 11.54 62.75 -40.90
C ARG A 2 12.04 61.47 -40.20
N SER A 3 13.27 61.51 -39.64
CA SER A 3 13.61 61.62 -38.19
C SER A 3 13.92 60.23 -37.62
N LEU A 4 15.18 59.79 -37.42
CA LEU A 4 16.21 60.20 -36.45
C LEU A 4 15.75 60.01 -34.99
N ILE A 5 16.43 59.15 -34.23
CA ILE A 5 17.13 59.46 -32.96
C ILE A 5 17.64 58.17 -32.30
N TRP A 6 18.96 58.14 -32.10
CA TRP A 6 19.70 57.26 -31.18
C TRP A 6 19.56 57.77 -29.75
N CYS A 7 19.58 56.89 -28.74
CA CYS A 7 20.12 57.25 -27.43
C CYS A 7 20.65 56.01 -26.69
N LEU A 8 21.98 55.93 -26.58
CA LEU A 8 22.75 55.10 -25.65
C LEU A 8 23.24 56.02 -24.51
N LEU A 9 23.18 55.50 -23.28
CA LEU A 9 23.76 55.90 -21.97
C LEU A 9 22.64 55.77 -20.92
N GLY A 10 22.68 54.97 -19.86
CA GLY A 10 23.81 54.51 -19.06
C GLY A 10 23.69 55.15 -17.67
N LEU A 11 23.18 54.43 -16.67
CA LEU A 11 23.49 54.65 -15.25
C LEU A 11 22.94 53.53 -14.36
N ALA A 12 23.85 52.80 -13.73
CA ALA A 12 23.55 51.89 -12.65
C ALA A 12 23.18 52.69 -11.40
N VAL A 13 22.03 52.40 -10.80
CA VAL A 13 21.74 52.73 -9.40
C VAL A 13 21.06 51.51 -8.79
N GLY A 14 21.79 50.81 -7.93
CA GLY A 14 21.26 49.71 -7.15
C GLY A 14 20.26 50.22 -6.11
N TYR A 15 19.15 49.51 -6.00
CA TYR A 15 18.35 49.51 -4.77
C TYR A 15 18.02 48.06 -4.42
N ARG A 16 18.81 47.50 -3.49
CA ARG A 16 18.34 46.42 -2.63
C ARG A 16 17.31 47.02 -1.69
N LEU A 17 16.03 46.82 -1.98
CA LEU A 17 14.97 47.09 -1.02
C LEU A 17 14.78 45.83 -0.18
N TRP A 18 15.33 45.86 1.04
CA TRP A 18 14.99 44.92 2.11
C TRP A 18 13.64 45.36 2.68
N SER A 19 12.55 44.64 2.38
CA SER A 19 11.34 44.74 3.19
C SER A 19 11.42 43.69 4.30
N LEU A 20 11.81 44.15 5.49
CA LEU A 20 11.56 43.48 6.76
C LEU A 20 10.04 43.44 7.01
N THR A 21 9.58 42.35 7.62
CA THR A 21 8.20 42.00 8.00
C THR A 21 7.25 41.54 6.88
N GLY A 22 7.67 40.52 6.13
CA GLY A 22 6.73 39.52 5.62
C GLY A 22 7.11 38.20 6.25
N SER A 23 6.24 37.62 7.08
CA SER A 23 6.37 36.21 7.45
C SER A 23 6.27 35.44 6.14
N MET A 24 7.43 35.09 5.56
CA MET A 24 7.47 34.16 4.44
C MET A 24 7.01 32.84 5.01
N VAL A 25 5.73 32.54 4.84
CA VAL A 25 5.24 31.18 4.90
C VAL A 25 6.06 30.45 3.85
N GLN A 26 7.10 29.72 4.28
CA GLN A 26 7.74 28.75 3.42
C GLN A 26 6.60 27.85 2.92
N PRO A 27 6.43 27.67 1.60
CA PRO A 27 5.47 26.70 1.12
C PRO A 27 5.79 25.38 1.81
N ALA A 28 4.75 24.67 2.27
CA ALA A 28 4.93 23.34 2.86
C ALA A 28 5.85 22.55 1.92
N ALA A 29 6.95 22.00 2.47
CA ALA A 29 7.95 21.30 1.68
C ALA A 29 7.25 20.26 0.81
N GLU A 30 7.44 20.36 -0.51
CA GLU A 30 6.78 19.48 -1.47
C GLU A 30 7.09 18.03 -1.13
N ILE A 31 6.05 17.20 -1.04
CA ILE A 31 6.23 15.77 -0.77
C ILE A 31 6.50 15.12 -2.13
N GLN A 32 7.71 14.60 -2.29
CA GLN A 32 8.06 13.84 -3.48
C GLN A 32 7.60 12.40 -3.31
N PHE A 33 6.77 11.91 -4.25
CA PHE A 33 6.39 10.50 -4.35
C PHE A 33 7.12 9.85 -5.52
N ASP A 34 7.82 8.75 -5.26
CA ASP A 34 8.52 7.97 -6.28
C ASP A 34 7.60 6.90 -6.90
N ALA A 35 8.18 5.81 -7.42
CA ALA A 35 7.45 4.63 -7.88
C ALA A 35 6.64 3.97 -6.73
N PRO A 36 5.57 3.22 -7.05
CA PRO A 36 4.83 2.51 -6.02
C PRO A 36 5.73 1.50 -5.32
N VAL A 37 5.67 1.47 -3.98
CA VAL A 37 6.38 0.50 -3.14
C VAL A 37 5.71 -0.86 -3.14
N ALA A 38 4.41 -0.91 -3.48
CA ALA A 38 3.68 -2.14 -3.71
C ALA A 38 2.49 -1.92 -4.64
N THR A 39 2.21 -2.91 -5.48
CA THR A 39 0.97 -3.00 -6.27
C THR A 39 0.25 -4.28 -5.87
N LYS A 40 -1.05 -4.18 -5.60
CA LYS A 40 -1.90 -5.33 -5.31
C LYS A 40 -3.07 -5.38 -6.27
N THR A 41 -3.50 -6.58 -6.64
CA THR A 41 -4.70 -6.82 -7.45
C THR A 41 -5.70 -7.63 -6.66
N TYR A 42 -6.98 -7.25 -6.71
CA TYR A 42 -8.04 -8.00 -6.06
C TYR A 42 -8.38 -9.25 -6.87
N ASP A 43 -8.35 -10.40 -6.20
CA ASP A 43 -8.82 -11.67 -6.72
C ASP A 43 -9.96 -12.18 -5.83
N ALA A 44 -11.16 -12.27 -6.40
CA ALA A 44 -12.36 -12.77 -5.72
C ALA A 44 -12.25 -14.25 -5.29
N ARG A 45 -11.31 -14.99 -5.88
CA ARG A 45 -11.06 -16.42 -5.60
C ARG A 45 -9.92 -16.64 -4.63
N ALA A 46 -9.10 -15.62 -4.34
CA ALA A 46 -8.05 -15.69 -3.35
C ALA A 46 -8.63 -16.04 -1.97
N LEU A 47 -7.84 -16.73 -1.17
CA LEU A 47 -8.24 -17.28 0.13
C LEU A 47 -7.45 -16.56 1.22
N ILE A 48 -8.14 -16.22 2.30
CA ILE A 48 -7.54 -15.76 3.54
C ILE A 48 -7.71 -16.89 4.56
N GLY A 49 -6.61 -17.31 5.16
CA GLY A 49 -6.64 -18.32 6.21
C GLY A 49 -5.58 -18.07 7.26
N VAL A 50 -5.47 -19.02 8.19
CA VAL A 50 -4.52 -18.96 9.31
C VAL A 50 -3.44 -20.02 9.10
N ASP A 51 -2.20 -19.63 9.36
CA ASP A 51 -1.01 -20.47 9.33
C ASP A 51 -0.23 -20.28 10.64
N ALA A 52 0.55 -21.30 11.01
CA ALA A 52 1.36 -21.27 12.22
C ALA A 52 2.35 -20.11 12.20
N GLY A 53 2.61 -19.56 13.38
CA GLY A 53 3.49 -18.42 13.56
C GLY A 53 4.97 -18.73 13.40
N PRO A 54 5.85 -17.83 13.90
CA PRO A 54 7.29 -18.06 14.02
C PRO A 54 7.71 -19.37 14.72
N ASP A 55 6.95 -19.87 15.69
CA ASP A 55 7.28 -21.14 16.36
C ASP A 55 6.95 -22.39 15.51
N GLY A 56 6.13 -22.21 14.47
CA GLY A 56 5.73 -23.26 13.54
C GLY A 56 4.72 -24.26 14.12
N LEU A 57 4.11 -23.97 15.27
CA LEU A 57 3.09 -24.80 15.91
C LEU A 57 1.72 -24.11 15.84
N PRO A 58 0.63 -24.87 15.65
CA PRO A 58 -0.73 -24.34 15.76
C PRO A 58 -1.04 -23.77 17.14
N GLY A 59 -1.71 -22.62 17.19
CA GLY A 59 -2.22 -22.08 18.44
C GLY A 59 -1.10 -21.67 19.40
N ILE A 60 -1.32 -21.81 20.70
CA ILE A 60 -0.28 -21.56 21.69
C ILE A 60 0.59 -22.82 21.82
N ALA A 61 1.86 -22.72 21.43
CA ALA A 61 2.80 -23.84 21.49
C ALA A 61 2.74 -24.62 22.82
N LEU A 62 2.60 -25.94 22.70
CA LEU A 62 2.57 -26.91 23.78
C LEU A 62 1.35 -26.78 24.71
N VAL A 63 0.30 -26.10 24.28
CA VAL A 63 -0.96 -25.92 25.00
C VAL A 63 -2.11 -26.52 24.18
N ASP A 64 -3.00 -27.27 24.86
CA ASP A 64 -4.29 -27.70 24.29
C ASP A 64 -5.29 -26.56 24.48
N ASP A 65 -5.29 -25.60 23.56
CA ASP A 65 -6.16 -24.43 23.59
C ASP A 65 -7.51 -24.67 22.87
N GLY A 66 -7.62 -25.78 22.13
CA GLY A 66 -8.87 -26.32 21.60
C GLY A 66 -9.69 -27.09 22.64
N PHE A 67 -9.11 -27.42 23.80
CA PHE A 67 -9.68 -28.25 24.87
C PHE A 67 -10.16 -29.62 24.37
N ASN A 68 -9.47 -30.20 23.39
CA ASN A 68 -9.83 -31.49 22.78
C ASN A 68 -8.94 -32.64 23.26
N GLY A 69 -7.94 -32.36 24.11
CA GLY A 69 -6.98 -33.32 24.66
C GLY A 69 -5.78 -33.59 23.75
N ILE A 70 -5.67 -32.88 22.63
CA ILE A 70 -4.55 -32.92 21.69
C ILE A 70 -3.87 -31.56 21.74
N VAL A 71 -2.54 -31.56 21.75
CA VAL A 71 -1.72 -30.35 21.80
C VAL A 71 -1.14 -30.10 20.40
N ASP A 72 -1.11 -28.83 19.99
CA ASP A 72 -0.61 -28.35 18.70
C ASP A 72 -1.40 -28.96 17.51
N ASP A 73 -2.72 -29.10 17.66
CA ASP A 73 -3.61 -29.60 16.60
C ASP A 73 -3.91 -28.50 15.58
N ALA A 74 -4.07 -28.82 14.30
CA ALA A 74 -4.33 -27.82 13.26
C ALA A 74 -5.62 -27.02 13.49
N VAL A 75 -6.56 -27.55 14.28
CA VAL A 75 -7.79 -26.84 14.68
C VAL A 75 -7.56 -25.73 15.71
N GLU A 76 -6.38 -25.67 16.31
CA GLU A 76 -5.96 -24.69 17.33
C GLU A 76 -5.45 -23.38 16.72
N LEU A 77 -5.24 -23.35 15.40
CA LEU A 77 -4.82 -22.15 14.68
C LEU A 77 -5.77 -20.97 14.93
N GLY A 78 -5.17 -19.83 15.25
CA GLY A 78 -5.86 -18.58 15.54
C GLY A 78 -6.29 -18.46 17.00
N ALA A 79 -5.77 -19.30 17.89
CA ALA A 79 -6.00 -19.17 19.33
C ALA A 79 -5.60 -17.78 19.84
N THR A 80 -6.39 -17.27 20.80
CA THR A 80 -6.12 -15.93 21.33
C THR A 80 -4.82 -15.92 22.13
N GLY A 81 -3.82 -15.22 21.62
CA GLY A 81 -2.50 -15.11 22.26
C GLY A 81 -1.43 -15.99 21.62
N SER A 82 -1.75 -16.75 20.56
CA SER A 82 -0.76 -17.40 19.71
C SER A 82 0.02 -16.39 18.86
N ASP A 83 1.10 -16.87 18.22
CA ASP A 83 1.87 -16.14 17.23
C ASP A 83 1.43 -16.45 15.78
N ASP A 84 0.29 -17.16 15.63
CA ASP A 84 -0.34 -17.49 14.36
C ASP A 84 -0.57 -16.26 13.48
N ARG A 85 -0.47 -16.46 12.18
CA ARG A 85 -0.56 -15.38 11.19
C ARG A 85 -1.67 -15.61 10.20
N LEU A 86 -2.27 -14.51 9.77
CA LEU A 86 -3.11 -14.50 8.59
C LEU A 86 -2.23 -14.56 7.34
N ILE A 87 -2.55 -15.49 6.45
CA ILE A 87 -1.94 -15.57 5.14
C ILE A 87 -2.98 -15.44 4.04
N VAL A 88 -2.54 -14.90 2.90
CA VAL A 88 -3.36 -14.74 1.71
C VAL A 88 -2.75 -15.58 0.60
N LEU A 89 -3.52 -16.50 0.02
CA LEU A 89 -3.10 -17.35 -1.08
C LEU A 89 -4.00 -17.15 -2.29
N SER A 90 -3.41 -17.27 -3.48
CA SER A 90 -4.21 -17.45 -4.69
C SER A 90 -4.90 -18.81 -4.63
N GLU A 91 -6.04 -18.95 -5.31
CA GLU A 91 -6.71 -20.25 -5.37
C GLU A 91 -5.80 -21.33 -5.96
N ALA A 92 -5.00 -20.99 -6.97
CA ALA A 92 -4.05 -21.93 -7.57
C ALA A 92 -2.97 -22.41 -6.58
N ALA A 93 -2.46 -21.51 -5.73
CA ALA A 93 -1.49 -21.87 -4.70
C ALA A 93 -2.11 -22.82 -3.65
N TYR A 94 -3.34 -22.53 -3.20
CA TYR A 94 -4.06 -23.40 -2.29
C TYR A 94 -4.37 -24.78 -2.90
N GLN A 95 -4.77 -24.84 -4.18
CA GLN A 95 -5.04 -26.13 -4.83
C GLN A 95 -3.77 -26.98 -5.03
N ALA A 96 -2.59 -26.35 -5.08
CA ALA A 96 -1.33 -27.07 -5.16
C ALA A 96 -0.96 -27.77 -3.84
N ASP A 97 -1.37 -27.20 -2.71
CA ASP A 97 -1.17 -27.76 -1.38
C ASP A 97 -2.32 -27.32 -0.44
N PRO A 98 -3.45 -28.06 -0.39
CA PRO A 98 -4.60 -27.66 0.41
C PRO A 98 -4.36 -27.66 1.92
N ASP A 99 -3.36 -28.43 2.39
CA ASP A 99 -3.06 -28.58 3.81
C ASP A 99 -2.27 -27.38 4.37
N VAL A 100 -1.76 -26.49 3.50
CA VAL A 100 -1.08 -25.24 3.88
C VAL A 100 -2.01 -24.23 4.57
N LEU A 101 -3.32 -24.38 4.37
CA LEU A 101 -4.36 -23.52 4.95
C LEU A 101 -5.47 -24.41 5.51
N PRO A 102 -5.22 -25.09 6.64
CA PRO A 102 -6.21 -25.98 7.23
C PRO A 102 -7.47 -25.22 7.69
N LEU A 103 -7.36 -23.90 7.92
CA LEU A 103 -8.47 -23.02 8.24
C LEU A 103 -8.59 -21.84 7.26
N VAL A 104 -9.56 -21.93 6.34
CA VAL A 104 -9.96 -20.82 5.45
C VAL A 104 -11.05 -19.99 6.13
N LEU A 105 -10.78 -18.69 6.30
CA LEU A 105 -11.70 -17.74 6.93
C LEU A 105 -12.56 -16.98 5.91
N GLN A 106 -11.98 -16.62 4.75
CA GLN A 106 -12.63 -15.77 3.77
C GLN A 106 -12.16 -16.07 2.34
N ARG A 107 -13.04 -15.79 1.36
CA ARG A 107 -12.70 -15.66 -0.07
C ARG A 107 -12.71 -14.20 -0.51
N GLY A 108 -11.85 -13.86 -1.46
CA GLY A 108 -11.68 -12.51 -1.95
C GLY A 108 -10.62 -11.76 -1.17
N ALA A 109 -9.47 -11.52 -1.81
CA ALA A 109 -8.35 -10.83 -1.18
C ALA A 109 -7.48 -10.08 -2.20
N TRP A 110 -6.63 -9.19 -1.68
CA TRP A 110 -5.66 -8.44 -2.46
C TRP A 110 -4.33 -9.20 -2.50
N LEU A 111 -3.98 -9.72 -3.68
CA LEU A 111 -2.72 -10.42 -3.92
C LEU A 111 -1.62 -9.45 -4.38
N ASP A 112 -0.37 -9.80 -4.16
CA ASP A 112 0.76 -9.12 -4.79
C ASP A 112 0.66 -9.22 -6.31
N ALA A 113 0.69 -8.06 -6.96
CA ALA A 113 0.66 -8.00 -8.41
C ALA A 113 2.09 -8.04 -8.95
N SER A 114 2.40 -9.04 -9.77
CA SER A 114 3.61 -9.06 -10.58
C SER A 114 3.34 -8.32 -11.91
N GLY A 115 3.32 -6.98 -11.89
CA GLY A 115 3.15 -6.19 -13.12
C GLY A 115 2.51 -4.82 -12.92
N GLU A 116 2.37 -4.10 -14.04
CA GLU A 116 1.68 -2.81 -14.08
C GLU A 116 0.20 -2.97 -13.71
N PRO A 117 -0.40 -2.02 -12.98
CA PRO A 117 -1.81 -2.06 -12.62
C PRO A 117 -2.69 -2.08 -13.88
N SER A 118 -3.86 -2.73 -13.75
CA SER A 118 -4.87 -2.60 -14.79
C SER A 118 -5.30 -1.14 -14.93
N VAL A 119 -5.13 -0.59 -16.13
CA VAL A 119 -5.72 0.70 -16.54
C VAL A 119 -7.10 0.52 -17.19
N ASP A 120 -7.52 -0.73 -17.43
CA ASP A 120 -8.85 -1.06 -17.91
C ASP A 120 -9.87 -0.95 -16.76
N GLU A 121 -10.96 -0.22 -16.99
CA GLU A 121 -12.09 -0.07 -16.07
C GLU A 121 -12.75 -1.42 -15.75
N TYR A 122 -12.68 -2.37 -16.69
CA TYR A 122 -13.20 -3.74 -16.56
C TYR A 122 -12.18 -4.75 -16.02
N GLY A 123 -10.91 -4.35 -15.86
CA GLY A 123 -9.91 -5.19 -15.25
C GLY A 123 -10.15 -5.38 -13.75
N PRO A 124 -9.49 -6.39 -13.12
CA PRO A 124 -9.61 -6.58 -11.69
C PRO A 124 -9.15 -5.31 -10.94
N PRO A 125 -9.86 -4.89 -9.88
CA PRO A 125 -9.47 -3.71 -9.11
C PRO A 125 -8.01 -3.83 -8.67
N SER A 126 -7.25 -2.74 -8.79
CA SER A 126 -5.86 -2.69 -8.36
C SER A 126 -5.65 -1.53 -7.38
N ARG A 127 -4.73 -1.72 -6.44
CA ARG A 127 -4.30 -0.68 -5.50
C ARG A 127 -2.78 -0.56 -5.52
N GLN A 128 -2.31 0.67 -5.51
CA GLN A 128 -0.91 1.02 -5.48
C GLN A 128 -0.60 1.82 -4.24
N PHE A 129 0.48 1.47 -3.56
CA PHE A 129 0.97 2.15 -2.38
C PHE A 129 2.21 2.96 -2.75
N PHE A 130 2.23 4.23 -2.37
CA PHE A 130 3.32 5.15 -2.61
C PHE A 130 3.85 5.64 -1.27
N GLN A 131 5.17 5.73 -1.18
CA GLN A 131 5.84 6.36 -0.06
C GLN A 131 6.52 7.63 -0.59
N GLY A 132 6.28 8.74 0.08
CA GLY A 132 6.92 10.02 -0.21
C GLY A 132 7.68 10.53 1.00
N HIS A 133 8.67 11.38 0.76
CA HIS A 133 9.53 11.91 1.81
C HIS A 133 9.82 13.41 1.60
N ASN A 134 10.02 14.12 2.70
CA ASN A 134 10.60 15.46 2.74
C ASN A 134 11.32 15.66 4.08
N ASP A 135 11.87 16.86 4.31
CA ASP A 135 12.58 17.19 5.56
C ASP A 135 11.70 17.06 6.83
N ALA A 136 10.37 17.04 6.67
CA ALA A 136 9.43 16.91 7.77
C ALA A 136 9.05 15.45 8.09
N GLY A 137 9.33 14.50 7.21
CA GLY A 137 9.11 13.07 7.47
C GLY A 137 8.69 12.26 6.23
N VAL A 138 8.02 11.14 6.51
CA VAL A 138 7.57 10.15 5.52
C VAL A 138 6.04 10.18 5.44
N TRP A 139 5.51 10.08 4.22
CA TRP A 139 4.09 10.08 3.90
C TRP A 139 3.73 8.85 3.08
N GLU A 140 2.60 8.23 3.38
CA GLU A 140 2.11 7.05 2.65
C GLU A 140 0.74 7.33 2.06
N VAL A 141 0.57 7.00 0.79
CA VAL A 141 -0.69 7.21 0.05
C VAL A 141 -1.03 5.95 -0.73
N MET A 142 -2.31 5.61 -0.76
CA MET A 142 -2.85 4.56 -1.61
C MET A 142 -3.66 5.17 -2.76
N ARG A 143 -3.46 4.66 -3.98
CA ARG A 143 -4.31 4.95 -5.15
C ARG A 143 -4.99 3.67 -5.60
N GLN A 144 -6.25 3.76 -6.00
CA GLN A 144 -7.02 2.64 -6.53
C GLN A 144 -7.41 2.90 -7.99
N SER A 145 -7.34 1.87 -8.83
CA SER A 145 -7.81 1.90 -10.23
C SER A 145 -8.69 0.68 -10.54
N GLY A 146 -9.61 0.85 -11.50
CA GLY A 146 -10.53 -0.20 -11.96
C GLY A 146 -11.70 -0.49 -11.02
N GLY A 147 -12.72 -1.18 -11.55
CA GLY A 147 -13.89 -1.65 -10.80
C GLY A 147 -15.19 -0.95 -11.22
N SER A 148 -15.99 -1.60 -12.07
CA SER A 148 -17.39 -1.24 -12.24
C SER A 148 -18.19 -1.79 -11.05
N VAL A 149 -18.90 -0.93 -10.32
CA VAL A 149 -19.93 -1.38 -9.37
C VAL A 149 -21.06 -1.98 -10.21
N VAL A 150 -21.06 -3.29 -10.41
CA VAL A 150 -22.24 -3.98 -10.91
C VAL A 150 -23.25 -3.98 -9.76
N PRO A 151 -24.42 -3.32 -9.86
CA PRO A 151 -25.43 -3.42 -8.83
C PRO A 151 -25.81 -4.90 -8.66
N ALA A 152 -25.82 -5.38 -7.42
CA ALA A 152 -26.31 -6.71 -7.11
C ALA A 152 -27.76 -6.83 -7.59
N ASN A 153 -28.03 -7.83 -8.43
CA ASN A 153 -29.39 -8.28 -8.75
C ASN A 153 -29.92 -9.18 -7.64
#